data_AF-A0A4R0TKX5-F1
#
_entry.id   AF-A0A4R0TKX5-F1
#
_cell.length_a   1.000
_cell.length_b   1.000
_cell.length_c   1.000
_cell.angle_alpha   90.00
_cell.angle_beta   90.00
_cell.angle_gamma   90.00
#
_symmetry.space_group_name_H-M   'P 1'
#
loop_
_entity.id
_entity.type
_entity.pdbx_description
1 polymer ?
#
loop_
_entity_poly.entity_id
_entity_poly.type
_entity_poly.pdbx_seq_one_letter_code
_entity_poly.pdbx_strand_id
1 'polypeptide(L)'
;MVWTPATQPRDPLGRFRKTNLVPGEYTYTTRSGIVKKYYVNDMNQLADGSTILHMSAQGKVFGSFKTQNPIERIHIIGNSDMEQMAVAASGETTFGVINHSKAAPPDVFSLNRGHDFQPVGSNLPDGETSFGGRAAQITGRPDGKTYDTLNAQKAEQANLAAFADPSNRVYSADPGDFAEAAVQARHYYEKEFGLSESQAREMPVYVYADKNGNVTVKPAYKPESVPMSELGMQPGDPVPEGFHVNGDNLVAMVPQRSPNTHGGSGSVRLRGRDLTRMTRAMQKDGLKSVDFTVSGGTKVSAKSGKPLQNALHFRTDYMNPHSGDDITVWGSIEAKQYGTQPVKARREFTTNEEFQDYTRKVQAVRERAAAPYVDPQSPQAAAKLLRAKYGTNRFYSSDIQMRDGKEGVAFAVNTPGGHARMLSNGNGVCIGKEPADAEGFASMFNNGKSPANRITADNVKVLSDGNFRVRKNGQETFYTPSLSTTRGTRSRNGKLYGYNEAGDFVNLPR
;
A
#
# COMPACT_ATOMS: atom_id res chain seq x y z
N MET A 1 6.96 -26.61 18.99
CA MET A 1 7.68 -25.38 18.60
C MET A 1 6.69 -24.49 17.88
N VAL A 2 6.51 -23.25 18.33
CA VAL A 2 5.58 -22.28 17.71
C VAL A 2 6.02 -22.01 16.28
N TRP A 3 5.09 -21.96 15.33
CA TRP A 3 5.46 -21.74 13.93
C TRP A 3 5.82 -20.27 13.69
N THR A 4 6.94 -20.03 13.01
CA THR A 4 7.32 -18.68 12.55
C THR A 4 7.66 -18.72 11.05
N PRO A 5 7.11 -17.80 10.23
CA PRO A 5 7.33 -17.82 8.78
C PRO A 5 8.80 -17.70 8.38
N ALA A 6 9.60 -16.97 9.16
CA ALA A 6 11.02 -16.73 8.89
C ALA A 6 11.88 -17.99 8.99
N THR A 7 11.60 -18.89 9.94
CA THR A 7 12.40 -20.10 10.17
C THR A 7 11.74 -21.37 9.67
N GLN A 8 10.44 -21.30 9.34
CA GLN A 8 9.63 -22.46 8.95
C GLN A 8 8.75 -22.18 7.72
N PRO A 9 9.32 -21.73 6.59
CA PRO A 9 8.52 -21.35 5.42
C PRO A 9 7.80 -22.56 4.84
N ARG A 10 6.64 -22.29 4.23
CA ARG A 10 5.82 -23.30 3.56
C ARG A 10 5.79 -23.09 2.04
N ASP A 11 5.53 -24.15 1.29
CA ASP A 11 5.18 -24.11 -0.15
C ASP A 11 3.69 -23.75 -0.34
N PRO A 12 3.18 -23.58 -1.59
CA PRO A 12 1.77 -23.30 -1.85
C PRO A 12 0.78 -24.35 -1.31
N LEU A 13 1.23 -25.57 -1.01
CA LEU A 13 0.42 -26.64 -0.42
C LEU A 13 0.53 -26.69 1.12
N GLY A 14 1.24 -25.76 1.74
CA GLY A 14 1.45 -25.72 3.18
C GLY A 14 2.52 -26.69 3.70
N ARG A 15 3.34 -27.30 2.84
CA ARG A 15 4.43 -28.21 3.24
C ARG A 15 5.69 -27.40 3.56
N PHE A 16 6.54 -27.88 4.45
CA PHE A 16 7.79 -27.17 4.77
C PHE A 16 8.68 -27.06 3.52
N ARG A 17 9.24 -25.88 3.29
CA ARG A 17 10.25 -25.62 2.25
C ARG A 17 11.57 -25.19 2.87
N LYS A 18 12.63 -25.19 2.06
CA LYS A 18 13.94 -24.67 2.45
C LYS A 18 13.83 -23.18 2.80
N THR A 19 14.54 -22.75 3.84
CA THR A 19 14.55 -21.36 4.34
C THR A 19 15.29 -20.40 3.41
N ASN A 20 16.29 -20.88 2.68
CA ASN A 20 17.24 -20.04 1.97
C ASN A 20 17.05 -20.09 0.44
N LEU A 21 15.80 -20.13 -0.02
CA LEU A 21 15.52 -20.08 -1.46
C LEU A 21 15.71 -18.64 -1.97
N VAL A 22 16.51 -18.46 -3.02
CA VAL A 22 16.65 -17.19 -3.73
C VAL A 22 15.39 -16.86 -4.52
N PRO A 23 15.08 -15.59 -4.82
CA PRO A 23 13.98 -15.26 -5.73
C PRO A 23 14.11 -16.00 -7.07
N GLY A 24 13.00 -16.56 -7.59
CA GLY A 24 13.02 -17.36 -8.82
C GLY A 24 11.95 -18.46 -8.91
N GLU A 25 11.97 -19.23 -10.00
CA GLU A 25 11.02 -20.33 -10.22
C GLU A 25 11.46 -21.62 -9.51
N TYR A 26 10.51 -22.31 -8.89
CA TYR A 26 10.68 -23.57 -8.17
C TYR A 26 9.53 -24.53 -8.49
N THR A 27 9.66 -25.80 -8.07
CA THR A 27 8.65 -26.84 -8.28
C THR A 27 8.21 -27.51 -6.99
N TYR A 28 6.96 -27.93 -6.93
CA TYR A 28 6.40 -28.76 -5.85
C TYR A 28 5.54 -29.88 -6.44
N THR A 29 5.44 -31.01 -5.75
CA THR A 29 4.65 -32.16 -6.19
C THR A 29 3.36 -32.25 -5.39
N THR A 30 2.20 -32.28 -6.05
CA THR A 30 0.89 -32.44 -5.38
C THR A 30 0.76 -33.80 -4.69
N ARG A 31 -0.26 -33.98 -3.84
CA ARG A 31 -0.60 -35.31 -3.28
C ARG A 31 -0.93 -36.33 -4.38
N SER A 32 -1.39 -35.87 -5.55
CA SER A 32 -1.67 -36.69 -6.73
C SER A 32 -0.45 -36.93 -7.64
N GLY A 33 0.76 -36.57 -7.21
CA GLY A 33 1.99 -36.79 -7.98
C GLY A 33 2.24 -35.79 -9.11
N ILE A 34 1.42 -34.75 -9.25
CA ILE A 34 1.57 -33.75 -10.32
C ILE A 34 2.64 -32.75 -9.89
N VAL A 35 3.68 -32.58 -10.70
CA VAL A 35 4.68 -31.52 -10.52
C VAL A 35 4.08 -30.19 -10.98
N LYS A 36 4.04 -29.22 -10.09
CA LYS A 36 3.60 -27.85 -10.35
C LYS A 36 4.74 -26.89 -10.12
N LYS A 37 4.75 -25.79 -10.88
CA LYS A 37 5.70 -24.69 -10.72
C LYS A 37 5.14 -23.63 -9.77
N TYR A 38 6.02 -22.96 -9.05
CA TYR A 38 5.72 -21.83 -8.19
C TYR A 38 6.90 -20.86 -8.22
N TYR A 39 6.66 -19.57 -8.03
CA TYR A 39 7.74 -18.57 -7.99
C TYR A 39 8.13 -18.27 -6.55
N VAL A 40 9.27 -17.65 -6.27
CA VAL A 40 9.58 -17.01 -4.98
C VAL A 40 9.94 -15.57 -5.32
N ASN A 41 9.15 -14.60 -4.87
CA ASN A 41 9.45 -13.18 -5.12
C ASN A 41 10.53 -12.64 -4.18
N ASP A 42 11.19 -11.57 -4.61
CA ASP A 42 11.94 -10.70 -3.72
C ASP A 42 10.95 -9.91 -2.85
N MET A 43 10.94 -10.22 -1.55
CA MET A 43 10.05 -9.57 -0.59
C MET A 43 10.37 -8.08 -0.42
N ASN A 44 11.60 -7.64 -0.73
CA ASN A 44 11.99 -6.22 -0.67
C ASN A 44 11.38 -5.40 -1.83
N GLN A 45 10.92 -6.07 -2.90
CA GLN A 45 10.28 -5.43 -4.05
C GLN A 45 8.75 -5.37 -3.90
N LEU A 46 8.17 -6.08 -2.94
CA LEU A 46 6.74 -6.03 -2.67
C LEU A 46 6.40 -4.80 -1.84
N ALA A 47 5.34 -4.09 -2.21
CA ALA A 47 4.83 -3.01 -1.36
C ALA A 47 4.39 -3.57 0.00
N ASP A 48 4.42 -2.72 1.03
CA ASP A 48 4.02 -3.06 2.39
C ASP A 48 2.62 -3.67 2.48
N GLY A 49 2.44 -4.54 3.48
CA GLY A 49 1.21 -5.28 3.72
C GLY A 49 0.82 -6.22 2.56
N SER A 50 1.77 -6.54 1.67
CA SER A 50 1.53 -7.38 0.49
C SER A 50 1.00 -8.75 0.82
N THR A 51 1.58 -9.40 1.82
CA THR A 51 1.16 -10.73 2.20
C THR A 51 -0.21 -10.65 2.85
N ILE A 52 -0.46 -9.70 3.75
CA ILE A 52 -1.74 -9.63 4.44
C ILE A 52 -2.88 -9.26 3.48
N LEU A 53 -2.65 -8.34 2.54
CA LEU A 53 -3.63 -8.03 1.51
C LEU A 53 -3.90 -9.23 0.59
N HIS A 54 -2.87 -9.96 0.17
CA HIS A 54 -3.07 -11.18 -0.63
C HIS A 54 -3.87 -12.23 0.15
N MET A 55 -3.49 -12.51 1.39
CA MET A 55 -4.17 -13.50 2.23
C MET A 55 -5.62 -13.11 2.52
N SER A 56 -5.90 -11.81 2.63
CA SER A 56 -7.26 -11.29 2.80
C SER A 56 -8.09 -11.36 1.51
N ALA A 57 -7.43 -11.41 0.35
CA ALA A 57 -8.06 -11.63 -0.95
C ALA A 57 -8.42 -13.10 -1.22
N GLN A 58 -7.91 -14.05 -0.42
CA GLN A 58 -8.19 -15.51 -0.54
C GLN A 58 -9.58 -15.91 -0.05
N GLY A 59 -10.61 -15.14 -0.42
CA GLY A 59 -12.00 -15.47 -0.19
C GLY A 59 -12.86 -14.97 -1.33
N LYS A 60 -14.19 -14.91 -1.13
CA LYS A 60 -15.13 -14.45 -2.16
C LYS A 60 -14.87 -12.98 -2.51
N VAL A 61 -13.93 -12.72 -3.40
CA VAL A 61 -13.73 -11.44 -4.08
C VAL A 61 -15.05 -11.15 -4.78
N PHE A 62 -15.66 -9.99 -4.51
CA PHE A 62 -16.92 -9.59 -5.12
C PHE A 62 -16.72 -9.36 -6.63
N GLY A 63 -16.69 -10.44 -7.41
CA GLY A 63 -16.64 -10.41 -8.87
C GLY A 63 -18.07 -10.37 -9.43
N SER A 64 -18.40 -9.33 -10.19
CA SER A 64 -19.66 -9.19 -10.93
C SER A 64 -19.71 -10.03 -12.21
N PHE A 65 -18.59 -10.62 -12.64
CA PHE A 65 -18.52 -11.42 -13.87
C PHE A 65 -18.89 -12.87 -13.60
N LYS A 66 -20.04 -13.29 -14.14
CA LYS A 66 -20.64 -14.63 -14.05
C LYS A 66 -19.76 -15.79 -14.56
N THR A 67 -18.62 -15.52 -15.20
CA THR A 67 -17.91 -16.52 -16.02
C THR A 67 -16.41 -16.70 -15.74
N GLN A 68 -15.85 -16.11 -14.67
CA GLN A 68 -14.43 -16.34 -14.35
C GLN A 68 -14.25 -16.81 -12.90
N ASN A 69 -13.37 -17.79 -12.72
CA ASN A 69 -12.86 -18.22 -11.41
C ASN A 69 -12.37 -16.97 -10.65
N PRO A 70 -12.76 -16.78 -9.37
CA PRO A 70 -12.33 -15.62 -8.61
C PRO A 70 -10.81 -15.64 -8.48
N ILE A 71 -10.15 -14.69 -9.15
CA ILE A 71 -8.72 -14.41 -8.97
C ILE A 71 -8.60 -13.49 -7.76
N GLU A 72 -7.66 -13.78 -6.87
CA GLU A 72 -7.33 -12.96 -5.71
C GLU A 72 -6.91 -11.55 -6.16
N ARG A 73 -7.56 -10.50 -5.65
CA ARG A 73 -7.37 -9.11 -6.09
C ARG A 73 -7.15 -8.17 -4.92
N ILE A 74 -6.40 -7.12 -5.21
CA ILE A 74 -6.24 -5.96 -4.34
C ILE A 74 -6.81 -4.74 -5.05
N HIS A 75 -7.55 -3.95 -4.29
CA HIS A 75 -8.23 -2.75 -4.75
C HIS A 75 -7.45 -1.53 -4.27
N ILE A 76 -7.05 -0.67 -5.20
CA ILE A 76 -6.44 0.62 -4.87
C ILE A 76 -7.54 1.67 -4.93
N ILE A 77 -7.86 2.24 -3.77
CA ILE A 77 -8.93 3.21 -3.57
C ILE A 77 -8.47 4.36 -2.67
N GLY A 78 -9.29 5.39 -2.54
CA GLY A 78 -9.09 6.45 -1.54
C GLY A 78 -9.93 6.21 -0.28
N ASN A 79 -9.36 6.50 0.89
CA ASN A 79 -10.16 6.64 2.11
C ASN A 79 -10.93 7.98 2.12
N SER A 80 -11.55 8.33 3.25
CA SER A 80 -12.31 9.59 3.38
C SER A 80 -11.49 10.85 3.13
N ASP A 81 -10.19 10.78 3.44
CA ASP A 81 -9.23 11.87 3.32
C ASP A 81 -8.47 11.85 1.98
N MET A 82 -8.82 10.92 1.07
CA MET A 82 -8.13 10.67 -0.19
C MET A 82 -6.66 10.27 -0.02
N GLU A 83 -6.34 9.62 1.08
CA GLU A 83 -5.09 8.86 1.24
C GLU A 83 -5.21 7.55 0.45
N GLN A 84 -4.10 7.10 -0.12
CA GLN A 84 -4.06 5.86 -0.88
C GLN A 84 -4.30 4.67 0.06
N MET A 85 -5.36 3.93 -0.19
CA MET A 85 -5.69 2.71 0.53
C MET A 85 -5.70 1.51 -0.42
N ALA A 86 -4.87 0.52 -0.13
CA ALA A 86 -4.92 -0.79 -0.75
C ALA A 86 -5.78 -1.71 0.11
N VAL A 87 -6.78 -2.38 -0.48
CA VAL A 87 -7.75 -3.20 0.26
C VAL A 87 -7.94 -4.56 -0.37
N ALA A 88 -8.13 -5.56 0.47
CA ALA A 88 -8.65 -6.87 0.10
C ALA A 88 -9.74 -7.33 1.07
N ALA A 89 -10.75 -8.03 0.55
CA ALA A 89 -11.88 -8.48 1.35
C ALA A 89 -12.38 -9.86 0.90
N SER A 90 -12.97 -10.58 1.85
CA SER A 90 -13.73 -11.81 1.67
C SER A 90 -15.14 -11.68 2.26
N GLY A 91 -15.90 -12.78 2.32
CA GLY A 91 -17.22 -12.80 2.94
C GLY A 91 -17.22 -12.56 4.47
N GLU A 92 -16.07 -12.75 5.13
CA GLU A 92 -15.92 -12.61 6.58
C GLU A 92 -14.81 -11.61 6.97
N THR A 93 -13.86 -11.31 6.07
CA THR A 93 -12.67 -10.53 6.39
C THR A 93 -12.56 -9.28 5.54
N THR A 94 -12.02 -8.21 6.09
CA THR A 94 -11.55 -7.06 5.32
C THR A 94 -10.24 -6.59 5.88
N PHE A 95 -9.30 -6.28 5.00
CA PHE A 95 -7.99 -5.80 5.37
C PHE A 95 -7.56 -4.66 4.46
N GLY A 96 -6.95 -3.64 5.05
CA GLY A 96 -6.46 -2.49 4.31
C GLY A 96 -5.08 -2.05 4.78
N VAL A 97 -4.37 -1.42 3.86
CA VAL A 97 -3.12 -0.70 4.09
C VAL A 97 -3.33 0.70 3.58
N ILE A 98 -3.24 1.69 4.47
CA ILE A 98 -3.36 3.11 4.15
C ILE A 98 -1.95 3.68 4.17
N ASN A 99 -1.59 4.39 3.10
CA ASN A 99 -0.38 5.19 3.05
C ASN A 99 -0.75 6.66 3.22
N HIS A 100 -0.49 7.21 4.41
CA HIS A 100 -0.82 8.60 4.76
C HIS A 100 0.07 9.61 4.01
N SER A 101 1.20 9.15 3.46
CA SER A 101 2.14 9.96 2.68
C SER A 101 1.83 9.95 1.17
N LYS A 102 0.80 9.23 0.72
CA LYS A 102 0.42 9.14 -0.70
C LYS A 102 -1.05 9.45 -0.91
N ALA A 103 -1.31 10.33 -1.86
CA ALA A 103 -2.67 10.60 -2.30
C ALA A 103 -3.24 9.42 -3.11
N ALA A 104 -4.53 9.19 -2.95
CA ALA A 104 -5.28 8.23 -3.74
C ALA A 104 -5.24 8.60 -5.24
N PRO A 105 -5.19 7.61 -6.14
CA PRO A 105 -5.34 7.87 -7.57
C PRO A 105 -6.76 8.38 -7.88
N PRO A 106 -6.93 9.18 -8.96
CA PRO A 106 -8.25 9.65 -9.37
C PRO A 106 -9.13 8.49 -9.86
N ASP A 107 -8.49 7.50 -10.48
CA ASP A 107 -9.11 6.26 -10.90
C ASP A 107 -8.94 5.19 -9.84
N VAL A 108 -10.05 4.60 -9.41
CA VAL A 108 -10.03 3.38 -8.59
C VAL A 108 -9.85 2.17 -9.49
N PHE A 109 -8.90 1.30 -9.14
CA PHE A 109 -8.59 0.13 -9.94
C PHE A 109 -8.26 -1.08 -9.07
N SER A 110 -8.33 -2.25 -9.70
CA SER A 110 -8.03 -3.54 -9.07
C SER A 110 -6.82 -4.15 -9.77
N LEU A 111 -5.89 -4.71 -8.99
CA LEU A 111 -4.72 -5.41 -9.48
C LEU A 111 -4.74 -6.85 -8.98
N ASN A 112 -4.24 -7.79 -9.79
CA ASN A 112 -3.85 -9.10 -9.31
C ASN A 112 -2.48 -8.93 -8.62
N ARG A 113 -2.37 -9.14 -7.32
CA ARG A 113 -1.08 -8.95 -6.63
C ARG A 113 -0.25 -10.22 -6.66
N GLY A 114 1.03 -10.08 -6.98
CA GLY A 114 2.02 -11.07 -6.60
C GLY A 114 2.03 -11.30 -5.08
N HIS A 115 1.86 -12.54 -4.64
CA HIS A 115 2.32 -13.02 -3.33
C HIS A 115 3.63 -13.77 -3.52
N ASP A 116 4.23 -14.34 -2.46
CA ASP A 116 5.47 -15.13 -2.56
C ASP A 116 5.55 -16.02 -3.80
N PHE A 117 4.42 -16.61 -4.24
CA PHE A 117 4.39 -17.60 -5.29
C PHE A 117 3.83 -17.16 -6.65
N GLN A 118 3.41 -15.90 -6.79
CA GLN A 118 2.96 -15.32 -8.06
C GLN A 118 4.04 -14.39 -8.63
N PRO A 119 4.53 -14.59 -9.86
CA PRO A 119 5.63 -13.78 -10.40
C PRO A 119 5.28 -12.30 -10.47
N VAL A 120 6.14 -11.45 -9.90
CA VAL A 120 6.19 -10.02 -10.23
C VAL A 120 6.82 -9.87 -11.61
N GLY A 121 6.32 -8.95 -12.44
CA GLY A 121 6.84 -8.77 -13.81
C GLY A 121 8.35 -8.49 -13.80
N SER A 122 9.10 -9.13 -14.70
CA SER A 122 10.57 -9.13 -14.76
C SER A 122 11.24 -7.79 -15.08
N ASN A 123 10.46 -6.71 -15.28
CA ASN A 123 10.95 -5.42 -15.81
C ASN A 123 10.61 -4.24 -14.89
N LEU A 124 10.51 -4.45 -13.58
CA LEU A 124 10.43 -3.31 -12.65
C LEU A 124 11.83 -2.73 -12.45
N PRO A 125 12.04 -1.40 -12.64
CA PRO A 125 13.31 -0.75 -12.33
C PRO A 125 13.70 -0.94 -10.86
N ASP A 126 15.01 -1.04 -10.59
CA ASP A 126 15.54 -1.08 -9.23
C ASP A 126 15.07 0.17 -8.44
N GLY A 127 14.31 -0.06 -7.37
CA GLY A 127 13.73 0.99 -6.53
C GLY A 127 12.28 1.39 -6.83
N GLU A 128 11.60 0.73 -7.77
CA GLU A 128 10.16 0.94 -8.02
C GLU A 128 9.27 -0.13 -7.37
N THR A 129 8.57 0.25 -6.29
CA THR A 129 7.43 -0.53 -5.76
C THR A 129 6.11 0.04 -6.28
N SER A 130 5.72 -0.31 -7.50
CA SER A 130 4.39 0.05 -8.04
C SER A 130 3.48 -1.18 -8.11
N PHE A 131 3.06 -1.68 -6.94
CA PHE A 131 1.95 -2.62 -6.76
C PHE A 131 1.92 -3.90 -7.66
N GLY A 132 3.06 -4.32 -8.21
CA GLY A 132 3.36 -5.57 -8.92
C GLY A 132 2.19 -6.51 -9.23
N GLY A 133 1.61 -6.34 -10.42
CA GLY A 133 0.52 -7.15 -10.94
C GLY A 133 0.20 -6.87 -12.41
N ARG A 134 -0.12 -7.90 -13.21
CA ARG A 134 -0.63 -7.70 -14.59
C ARG A 134 -2.15 -7.52 -14.53
N ALA A 135 -2.66 -6.38 -15.01
CA ALA A 135 -4.08 -6.24 -15.32
C ALA A 135 -4.42 -7.17 -16.50
N ALA A 136 -5.10 -8.29 -16.25
CA ALA A 136 -5.52 -9.22 -17.29
C ALA A 136 -6.80 -8.71 -17.97
N GLN A 137 -6.68 -7.92 -19.04
CA GLN A 137 -7.83 -7.35 -19.79
C GLN A 137 -9.00 -8.35 -19.88
N ILE A 138 -10.18 -7.98 -19.36
CA ILE A 138 -11.41 -8.72 -19.69
C ILE A 138 -11.76 -8.35 -21.13
N THR A 139 -11.69 -9.34 -22.02
CA THR A 139 -12.15 -9.22 -23.40
C THR A 139 -13.60 -8.73 -23.43
N GLY A 140 -13.89 -7.63 -24.15
CA GLY A 140 -15.26 -7.18 -24.44
C GLY A 140 -15.82 -6.01 -23.62
N ARG A 141 -15.04 -5.34 -22.76
CA ARG A 141 -15.47 -4.09 -22.11
C ARG A 141 -15.13 -2.84 -22.94
N PRO A 142 -16.11 -1.97 -23.28
CA PRO A 142 -15.88 -0.77 -24.09
C PRO A 142 -15.13 0.35 -23.34
N ASP A 143 -15.04 0.29 -22.01
CA ASP A 143 -14.34 1.29 -21.18
C ASP A 143 -12.83 1.02 -21.01
N GLY A 144 -12.31 -0.05 -21.61
CA GLY A 144 -10.90 -0.45 -21.53
C GLY A 144 -10.48 -0.96 -20.15
N LYS A 145 -11.42 -1.15 -19.22
CA LYS A 145 -11.12 -1.57 -17.85
C LYS A 145 -11.14 -3.06 -17.68
N THR A 146 -10.35 -3.49 -16.70
CA THR A 146 -10.12 -4.90 -16.46
C THR A 146 -11.12 -5.48 -15.45
N TYR A 147 -11.39 -4.84 -14.31
CA TYR A 147 -12.29 -5.38 -13.28
C TYR A 147 -13.06 -4.28 -12.54
N ASP A 148 -14.21 -4.63 -11.96
CA ASP A 148 -14.84 -3.82 -10.92
C ASP A 148 -13.96 -3.78 -9.66
N THR A 149 -14.20 -2.78 -8.81
CA THR A 149 -13.44 -2.57 -7.57
C THR A 149 -14.36 -2.73 -6.35
N LEU A 150 -13.83 -2.43 -5.17
CA LEU A 150 -14.52 -2.54 -3.90
C LEU A 150 -14.51 -1.18 -3.19
N ASN A 151 -15.65 -0.75 -2.67
CA ASN A 151 -15.66 0.30 -1.65
C ASN A 151 -15.53 -0.37 -0.28
N ALA A 152 -14.54 0.03 0.52
CA ALA A 152 -14.28 -0.50 1.86
C ALA A 152 -14.28 0.56 2.96
N GLN A 153 -14.66 1.81 2.65
CA GLN A 153 -14.63 2.92 3.60
C GLN A 153 -15.47 2.64 4.85
N LYS A 154 -16.60 1.93 4.69
CA LYS A 154 -17.43 1.54 5.84
C LYS A 154 -16.72 0.53 6.76
N ALA A 155 -15.95 -0.40 6.20
CA ALA A 155 -15.15 -1.35 6.99
C ALA A 155 -13.99 -0.64 7.70
N GLU A 156 -13.31 0.27 7.01
CA GLU A 156 -12.26 1.12 7.56
C GLU A 156 -12.78 1.98 8.72
N GLN A 157 -13.91 2.67 8.52
CA GLN A 157 -14.53 3.52 9.54
C GLN A 157 -14.97 2.72 10.78
N ALA A 158 -15.51 1.52 10.59
CA ALA A 158 -15.85 0.64 11.71
C ALA A 158 -14.60 0.22 12.50
N ASN A 159 -13.49 -0.08 11.81
CA ASN A 159 -12.21 -0.35 12.46
C ASN A 159 -11.69 0.89 13.18
N LEU A 160 -11.66 2.06 12.55
CA LEU A 160 -11.21 3.30 13.18
C LEU A 160 -12.03 3.62 14.44
N ALA A 161 -13.36 3.50 14.37
CA ALA A 161 -14.25 3.71 15.51
C ALA A 161 -14.00 2.71 16.66
N ALA A 162 -13.63 1.46 16.33
CA ALA A 162 -13.29 0.45 17.33
C ALA A 162 -12.13 0.87 18.23
N PHE A 163 -11.09 1.50 17.65
CA PHE A 163 -9.90 1.97 18.35
C PHE A 163 -10.06 3.38 18.93
N ALA A 164 -10.90 4.22 18.32
CA ALA A 164 -11.11 5.60 18.79
C ALA A 164 -12.08 5.70 19.98
N ASP A 165 -12.97 4.73 20.18
CA ASP A 165 -13.94 4.74 21.28
C ASP A 165 -13.24 4.44 22.63
N PRO A 166 -13.22 5.39 23.59
CA PRO A 166 -12.55 5.20 24.88
C PRO A 166 -13.16 4.09 25.75
N SER A 167 -14.38 3.65 25.45
CA SER A 167 -15.03 2.55 26.15
C SER A 167 -14.52 1.17 25.71
N ASN A 168 -13.89 1.08 24.53
CA ASN A 168 -13.27 -0.14 24.05
C ASN A 168 -11.88 -0.29 24.64
N ARG A 169 -11.59 -1.49 25.15
CA ARG A 169 -10.23 -1.84 25.58
C ARG A 169 -9.42 -2.32 24.40
N VAL A 170 -8.28 -1.68 24.19
CA VAL A 170 -7.27 -2.09 23.20
C VAL A 170 -6.20 -2.91 23.91
N TYR A 171 -5.82 -4.02 23.29
CA TYR A 171 -4.79 -4.93 23.77
C TYR A 171 -3.74 -5.11 22.68
N SER A 172 -2.51 -5.45 23.06
CA SER A 172 -1.46 -5.82 22.10
C SER A 172 -1.13 -7.29 22.27
N ALA A 173 -1.01 -8.02 21.16
CA ALA A 173 -0.64 -9.44 21.18
C ALA A 173 0.13 -9.84 19.92
N ASP A 174 0.92 -10.91 20.03
CA ASP A 174 1.50 -11.57 18.86
C ASP A 174 0.38 -12.19 18.03
N PRO A 175 0.23 -11.86 16.73
CA PRO A 175 -0.72 -12.54 15.86
C PRO A 175 -0.60 -14.08 15.93
N GLY A 176 0.60 -14.60 16.15
CA GLY A 176 0.88 -16.02 16.35
C GLY A 176 0.07 -16.67 17.46
N ASP A 177 -0.17 -15.97 18.57
CA ASP A 177 -0.92 -16.52 19.70
C ASP A 177 -2.36 -16.86 19.30
N PHE A 178 -3.00 -15.99 18.51
CA PHE A 178 -4.31 -16.28 17.93
C PHE A 178 -4.27 -17.48 16.99
N ALA A 179 -3.23 -17.59 16.16
CA ALA A 179 -3.09 -18.67 15.19
C ALA A 179 -2.88 -20.02 15.87
N GLU A 180 -2.00 -20.09 16.87
CA GLU A 180 -1.74 -21.32 17.62
C GLU A 180 -2.97 -21.74 18.43
N ALA A 181 -3.65 -20.79 19.08
CA ALA A 181 -4.87 -21.09 19.82
C ALA A 181 -6.02 -21.54 18.89
N ALA A 182 -6.12 -20.98 17.68
CA ALA A 182 -7.05 -21.45 16.65
C ALA A 182 -6.73 -22.88 16.16
N VAL A 183 -5.44 -23.20 16.02
CA VAL A 183 -4.98 -24.56 15.67
C VAL A 183 -5.30 -25.56 16.79
N GLN A 184 -5.15 -25.17 18.06
CA GLN A 184 -5.55 -26.00 19.19
C GLN A 184 -7.06 -26.27 19.19
N ALA A 185 -7.89 -25.23 18.94
CA ALA A 185 -9.33 -25.40 18.79
C ALA A 185 -9.69 -26.32 17.61
N ARG A 186 -8.94 -26.27 16.52
CA ARG A 186 -9.09 -27.21 15.39
C ARG A 186 -8.78 -28.64 15.81
N HIS A 187 -7.65 -28.90 16.48
CA HIS A 187 -7.32 -30.25 16.94
C HIS A 187 -8.34 -30.78 17.95
N TYR A 188 -8.92 -29.91 18.78
CA TYR A 188 -10.07 -30.27 19.61
C TYR A 188 -11.26 -30.74 18.77
N TYR A 189 -11.61 -30.03 17.69
CA TYR A 189 -12.69 -30.45 16.80
C TYR A 189 -12.42 -31.79 16.09
N GLU A 190 -11.20 -32.01 15.63
CA GLU A 190 -10.80 -33.29 15.02
C GLU A 190 -10.94 -34.44 16.02
N LYS A 191 -10.41 -34.24 17.23
CA LYS A 191 -10.37 -35.27 18.26
C LYS A 191 -11.74 -35.59 18.85
N GLU A 192 -12.51 -34.57 19.20
CA GLU A 192 -13.74 -34.75 20.00
C GLU A 192 -14.97 -35.00 19.11
N PHE A 193 -14.94 -34.62 17.84
CA PHE A 193 -16.06 -34.79 16.90
C PHE A 193 -15.74 -35.70 15.71
N GLY A 194 -14.54 -36.27 15.62
CA GLY A 194 -14.13 -37.13 14.51
C GLY A 194 -14.07 -36.41 13.15
N LEU A 195 -13.95 -35.08 13.15
CA LEU A 195 -13.92 -34.30 11.91
C LEU A 195 -12.60 -34.48 11.17
N SER A 196 -12.67 -34.45 9.84
CA SER A 196 -11.47 -34.27 9.02
C SER A 196 -10.82 -32.90 9.26
N GLU A 197 -9.52 -32.78 8.98
CA GLU A 197 -8.79 -31.50 9.09
C GLU A 197 -9.49 -30.36 8.34
N SER A 198 -10.02 -30.66 7.14
CA SER A 198 -10.71 -29.65 6.33
C SER A 198 -12.00 -29.18 6.97
N GLN A 199 -12.78 -30.09 7.58
CA GLN A 199 -14.02 -29.72 8.26
C GLN A 199 -13.72 -28.97 9.56
N ALA A 200 -12.79 -29.47 10.37
CA ALA A 200 -12.38 -28.86 11.63
C ALA A 200 -11.83 -27.43 11.44
N ARG A 201 -11.16 -27.17 10.32
CA ARG A 201 -10.65 -25.83 9.99
C ARG A 201 -11.75 -24.79 9.76
N GLU A 202 -12.92 -25.21 9.26
CA GLU A 202 -14.07 -24.33 9.05
C GLU A 202 -14.84 -24.04 10.34
N MET A 203 -14.59 -24.83 11.39
CA MET A 203 -15.36 -24.74 12.62
C MET A 203 -15.14 -23.39 13.32
N PRO A 204 -16.21 -22.83 13.90
CA PRO A 204 -16.13 -21.52 14.54
C PRO A 204 -15.46 -21.58 15.90
N VAL A 205 -14.87 -20.46 16.29
CA VAL A 205 -14.23 -20.22 17.58
C VAL A 205 -14.76 -18.93 18.18
N TYR A 206 -14.80 -18.86 19.51
CA TYR A 206 -14.93 -17.60 20.23
C TYR A 206 -13.56 -17.01 20.48
N VAL A 207 -13.42 -15.70 20.23
CA VAL A 207 -12.20 -14.93 20.48
C VAL A 207 -12.53 -13.80 21.45
N TYR A 208 -11.68 -13.62 22.46
CA TYR A 208 -11.74 -12.51 23.41
C TYR A 208 -10.39 -12.33 24.12
N ALA A 209 -10.21 -11.20 24.79
CA ALA A 209 -9.15 -10.95 25.76
C ALA A 209 -9.74 -10.96 27.17
N ASP A 210 -9.05 -11.60 28.12
CA ASP A 210 -9.43 -11.54 29.53
C ASP A 210 -9.07 -10.17 30.16
N LYS A 211 -9.41 -9.98 31.44
CA LYS A 211 -9.13 -8.74 32.18
C LYS A 211 -7.62 -8.40 32.30
N ASN A 212 -6.76 -9.40 32.13
CA ASN A 212 -5.31 -9.26 32.20
C ASN A 212 -4.70 -9.02 30.80
N GLY A 213 -5.53 -9.03 29.75
CA GLY A 213 -5.09 -8.87 28.36
C GLY A 213 -4.62 -10.16 27.70
N ASN A 214 -4.83 -11.32 28.32
CA ASN A 214 -4.47 -12.58 27.67
C ASN A 214 -5.49 -12.94 26.59
N VAL A 215 -5.00 -13.16 25.38
CA VAL A 215 -5.80 -13.64 24.26
C VAL A 215 -6.31 -15.05 24.55
N THR A 216 -7.61 -15.25 24.33
CA THR A 216 -8.24 -16.56 24.43
C THR A 216 -9.02 -16.89 23.16
N VAL A 217 -8.73 -18.05 22.57
CA VAL A 217 -9.51 -18.64 21.47
C VAL A 217 -10.07 -19.97 21.95
N LYS A 218 -11.40 -20.14 21.89
CA LYS A 218 -12.09 -21.34 22.37
C LYS A 218 -13.01 -21.92 21.30
N PRO A 219 -13.17 -23.26 21.25
CA PRO A 219 -14.22 -23.90 20.45
C PRO A 219 -15.59 -23.30 20.76
N ALA A 220 -16.37 -23.01 19.71
CA ALA A 220 -17.75 -22.55 19.84
C ALA A 220 -18.76 -23.71 20.03
N TYR A 221 -18.34 -24.96 19.87
CA TYR A 221 -19.18 -26.14 20.10
C TYR A 221 -18.54 -27.10 21.11
N LYS A 222 -19.38 -27.86 21.81
CA LYS A 222 -18.98 -28.99 22.66
C LYS A 222 -19.64 -30.27 22.14
N PRO A 223 -19.00 -31.44 22.33
CA PRO A 223 -19.56 -32.71 21.92
C PRO A 223 -20.68 -33.14 22.87
N GLU A 224 -21.72 -33.74 22.32
CA GLU A 224 -22.65 -34.59 23.05
C GLU A 224 -22.65 -35.94 22.35
N SER A 225 -22.20 -36.97 23.05
CA SER A 225 -21.90 -38.29 22.46
C SER A 225 -22.90 -39.33 22.93
N VAL A 226 -23.40 -40.15 22.00
CA VAL A 226 -24.25 -41.30 22.27
C VAL A 226 -23.62 -42.53 21.61
N PRO A 227 -23.44 -43.65 22.34
CA PRO A 227 -22.94 -44.88 21.73
C PRO A 227 -23.85 -45.37 20.61
N MET A 228 -23.27 -45.79 19.48
CA MET A 228 -24.05 -46.33 18.35
C MET A 228 -24.89 -47.55 18.77
N SER A 229 -24.38 -48.35 19.71
CA SER A 229 -25.08 -49.51 20.28
C SER A 229 -26.39 -49.14 20.98
N GLU A 230 -26.45 -47.98 21.64
CA GLU A 230 -27.68 -47.51 22.31
C GLU A 230 -28.77 -47.12 21.32
N LEU A 231 -28.38 -46.80 20.08
CA LEU A 231 -29.27 -46.47 18.98
C LEU A 231 -29.55 -47.65 18.05
N GLY A 232 -29.02 -48.85 18.37
CA GLY A 232 -29.14 -50.04 17.54
C GLY A 232 -28.41 -49.95 16.19
N MET A 233 -27.45 -49.02 16.06
CA MET A 233 -26.69 -48.79 14.82
C MET A 233 -25.41 -49.62 14.77
N GLN A 234 -25.01 -50.04 13.57
CA GLN A 234 -23.76 -50.75 13.29
C GLN A 234 -22.72 -49.84 12.62
N PRO A 235 -21.42 -50.16 12.74
CA PRO A 235 -20.37 -49.45 12.02
C PRO A 235 -20.61 -49.47 10.50
N GLY A 236 -20.71 -48.29 9.89
CA GLY A 236 -20.97 -48.12 8.45
C GLY A 236 -22.43 -47.79 8.10
N ASP A 237 -23.34 -47.84 9.07
CA ASP A 237 -24.71 -47.34 8.88
C ASP A 237 -24.72 -45.84 8.52
N PRO A 238 -25.71 -45.39 7.73
CA PRO A 238 -25.86 -43.97 7.41
C PRO A 238 -25.98 -43.11 8.68
N VAL A 239 -25.14 -42.09 8.77
CA VAL A 239 -25.12 -41.19 9.92
C VAL A 239 -26.32 -40.24 9.86
N PRO A 240 -27.09 -40.07 10.96
CA PRO A 240 -28.17 -39.10 11.01
C PRO A 240 -27.68 -37.67 10.74
N GLU A 241 -28.52 -36.85 10.10
CA GLU A 241 -28.18 -35.47 9.79
C GLU A 241 -27.83 -34.68 11.08
N GLY A 242 -26.70 -33.97 11.05
CA GLY A 242 -26.20 -33.20 12.20
C GLY A 242 -25.35 -33.97 13.20
N PHE A 243 -25.12 -35.28 12.98
CA PHE A 243 -24.24 -36.12 13.79
C PHE A 243 -22.94 -36.46 13.03
N HIS A 244 -21.90 -36.77 13.80
CA HIS A 244 -20.60 -37.22 13.31
C HIS A 244 -20.19 -38.52 13.99
N VAL A 245 -19.55 -39.43 13.27
CA VAL A 245 -18.99 -40.65 13.86
C VAL A 245 -17.64 -40.32 14.47
N ASN A 246 -17.44 -40.69 15.73
CA ASN A 246 -16.16 -40.62 16.41
C ASN A 246 -15.93 -41.91 17.22
N GLY A 247 -15.13 -42.83 16.65
CA GLY A 247 -15.01 -44.19 17.18
C GLY A 247 -16.37 -44.90 17.17
N ASP A 248 -16.78 -45.45 18.31
CA ASP A 248 -18.05 -46.18 18.47
C ASP A 248 -19.25 -45.28 18.82
N ASN A 249 -19.08 -43.96 18.80
CA ASN A 249 -20.10 -42.99 19.20
C ASN A 249 -20.58 -42.14 18.01
N LEU A 250 -21.86 -41.75 18.08
CA LEU A 250 -22.38 -40.60 17.36
C LEU A 250 -22.25 -39.34 18.22
N VAL A 251 -21.68 -38.29 17.64
CA VAL A 251 -21.41 -37.02 18.31
C VAL A 251 -22.21 -35.91 17.66
N ALA A 252 -23.04 -35.25 18.45
CA ALA A 252 -23.75 -34.02 18.07
C ALA A 252 -22.94 -32.77 18.44
N MET A 253 -23.09 -31.73 17.62
CA MET A 253 -22.49 -30.42 17.87
C MET A 253 -23.43 -29.51 18.64
N VAL A 254 -23.16 -29.33 19.94
CA VAL A 254 -23.97 -28.45 20.79
C VAL A 254 -23.30 -27.08 20.93
N PRO A 255 -23.97 -25.96 20.59
CA PRO A 255 -23.40 -24.63 20.75
C PRO A 255 -22.99 -24.38 22.20
N GLN A 256 -21.75 -23.93 22.40
CA GLN A 256 -21.32 -23.39 23.68
C GLN A 256 -21.89 -21.99 23.87
N ARG A 257 -22.23 -21.67 25.12
CA ARG A 257 -22.60 -20.31 25.51
C ARG A 257 -21.43 -19.37 25.23
N SER A 258 -21.73 -18.19 24.68
CA SER A 258 -20.71 -17.16 24.48
C SER A 258 -19.97 -16.88 25.80
N PRO A 259 -18.63 -16.82 25.79
CA PRO A 259 -17.86 -16.57 27.00
C PRO A 259 -18.28 -15.26 27.66
N ASN A 260 -18.40 -15.30 28.99
CA ASN A 260 -18.53 -14.11 29.80
C ASN A 260 -17.14 -13.55 30.09
N THR A 261 -16.91 -12.31 29.68
CA THR A 261 -15.60 -11.66 29.68
C THR A 261 -15.53 -10.56 30.72
N HIS A 262 -16.02 -10.81 31.94
CA HIS A 262 -16.05 -9.80 33.00
C HIS A 262 -14.70 -9.08 33.17
N GLY A 263 -14.71 -7.78 32.84
CA GLY A 263 -13.53 -6.92 32.89
C GLY A 263 -12.53 -7.09 31.74
N GLY A 264 -12.82 -7.89 30.71
CA GLY A 264 -12.01 -8.08 29.50
C GLY A 264 -12.64 -7.44 28.26
N SER A 265 -12.21 -7.83 27.06
CA SER A 265 -12.86 -7.41 25.80
C SER A 265 -14.26 -8.01 25.66
N GLY A 266 -15.07 -7.53 24.71
CA GLY A 266 -16.20 -8.32 24.23
C GLY A 266 -15.74 -9.68 23.67
N SER A 267 -16.66 -10.62 23.52
CA SER A 267 -16.40 -11.87 22.77
C SER A 267 -16.99 -11.81 21.38
N VAL A 268 -16.32 -12.43 20.42
CA VAL A 268 -16.77 -12.55 19.03
C VAL A 268 -16.64 -13.99 18.54
N ARG A 269 -17.64 -14.46 17.80
CA ARG A 269 -17.64 -15.78 17.17
C ARG A 269 -17.18 -15.64 15.72
N LEU A 270 -16.08 -16.31 15.37
CA LEU A 270 -15.42 -16.22 14.07
C LEU A 270 -15.19 -17.61 13.49
N ARG A 271 -14.96 -17.73 12.18
CA ARG A 271 -14.46 -18.97 11.58
C ARG A 271 -12.98 -19.16 11.91
N GLY A 272 -12.59 -20.36 12.35
CA GLY A 272 -11.21 -20.67 12.72
C GLY A 272 -10.22 -20.48 11.56
N ARG A 273 -10.64 -20.83 10.33
CA ARG A 273 -9.85 -20.61 9.11
C ARG A 273 -9.47 -19.15 8.92
N ASP A 274 -10.42 -18.22 9.03
CA ASP A 274 -10.19 -16.81 8.73
C ASP A 274 -9.29 -16.15 9.78
N LEU A 275 -9.49 -16.51 11.05
CA LEU A 275 -8.59 -16.09 12.13
C LEU A 275 -7.15 -16.55 11.87
N THR A 276 -6.96 -17.85 11.58
CA THR A 276 -5.65 -18.41 11.27
C THR A 276 -5.05 -17.76 10.02
N ARG A 277 -5.85 -17.55 8.98
CA ARG A 277 -5.40 -16.98 7.72
C ARG A 277 -4.84 -15.58 7.89
N MET A 278 -5.57 -14.70 8.58
CA MET A 278 -5.16 -13.30 8.77
C MET A 278 -3.96 -13.16 9.70
N THR A 279 -3.96 -13.88 10.82
CA THR A 279 -2.89 -13.81 11.82
C THR A 279 -1.57 -14.34 11.27
N ARG A 280 -1.59 -15.46 10.53
CA ARG A 280 -0.40 -15.98 9.84
C ARG A 280 0.12 -15.03 8.76
N ALA A 281 -0.76 -14.28 8.11
CA ALA A 281 -0.35 -13.27 7.15
C ALA A 281 0.37 -12.10 7.84
N MET A 282 -0.15 -11.66 9.00
CA MET A 282 0.47 -10.60 9.81
C MET A 282 1.87 -11.01 10.28
N GLN A 283 2.03 -12.24 10.79
CA GLN A 283 3.35 -12.75 11.17
C GLN A 283 4.33 -12.76 9.98
N LYS A 284 3.84 -13.04 8.78
CA LYS A 284 4.67 -13.14 7.58
C LYS A 284 5.09 -11.78 7.01
N ASP A 285 4.26 -10.76 7.18
CA ASP A 285 4.66 -9.36 6.96
C ASP A 285 5.52 -8.81 8.12
N GLY A 286 5.95 -9.66 9.06
CA GLY A 286 6.90 -9.33 10.11
C GLY A 286 6.30 -8.63 11.33
N LEU A 287 4.97 -8.56 11.44
CA LEU A 287 4.30 -7.95 12.58
C LEU A 287 4.45 -8.85 13.81
N LYS A 288 5.27 -8.40 14.76
CA LYS A 288 5.57 -9.13 16.02
C LYS A 288 4.54 -8.90 17.11
N SER A 289 3.89 -7.74 17.10
CA SER A 289 2.78 -7.38 17.98
C SER A 289 1.83 -6.51 17.20
N VAL A 290 0.54 -6.72 17.36
CA VAL A 290 -0.52 -5.89 16.76
C VAL A 290 -1.50 -5.48 17.84
N ASP A 291 -2.00 -4.26 17.71
CA ASP A 291 -3.10 -3.83 18.56
C ASP A 291 -4.40 -4.42 18.03
N PHE A 292 -5.20 -4.93 18.95
CA PHE A 292 -6.48 -5.53 18.64
C PHE A 292 -7.55 -5.14 19.66
N THR A 293 -8.80 -5.18 19.20
CA THR A 293 -9.97 -4.98 20.04
C THR A 293 -11.14 -5.80 19.53
N VAL A 294 -12.05 -6.18 20.42
CA VAL A 294 -13.33 -6.79 20.07
C VAL A 294 -14.43 -5.79 20.37
N SER A 295 -14.99 -5.22 19.31
CA SER A 295 -16.05 -4.20 19.37
C SER A 295 -17.10 -4.48 18.29
N GLY A 296 -18.04 -3.56 18.10
CA GLY A 296 -19.10 -3.72 17.10
C GLY A 296 -18.60 -3.70 15.66
N GLY A 297 -19.11 -4.63 14.84
CA GLY A 297 -18.76 -4.79 13.43
C GLY A 297 -19.56 -3.90 12.47
N THR A 298 -19.53 -4.25 11.19
CA THR A 298 -20.02 -3.39 10.10
C THR A 298 -21.53 -3.48 9.87
N LYS A 299 -22.21 -4.47 10.48
CA LYS A 299 -23.66 -4.59 10.41
C LYS A 299 -24.31 -3.85 11.58
N VAL A 300 -25.10 -2.82 11.29
CA VAL A 300 -25.79 -2.00 12.30
C VAL A 300 -27.31 -2.18 12.22
N SER A 301 -27.99 -1.97 13.35
CA SER A 301 -29.45 -1.92 13.43
C SER A 301 -29.98 -0.66 12.76
N ALA A 302 -30.96 -0.82 11.86
CA ALA A 302 -31.62 0.31 11.22
C ALA A 302 -32.37 1.22 12.22
N LYS A 303 -32.77 0.69 13.39
CA LYS A 303 -33.53 1.43 14.40
C LYS A 303 -32.65 2.21 15.38
N SER A 304 -31.53 1.63 15.79
CA SER A 304 -30.70 2.17 16.87
C SER A 304 -29.32 2.63 16.41
N GLY A 305 -28.92 2.35 15.17
CA GLY A 305 -27.57 2.61 14.66
C GLY A 305 -26.47 1.76 15.31
N LYS A 306 -26.81 0.95 16.32
CA LYS A 306 -25.84 0.13 17.06
C LYS A 306 -25.43 -1.12 16.26
N PRO A 307 -24.17 -1.56 16.37
CA PRO A 307 -23.71 -2.82 15.80
C PRO A 307 -24.55 -4.01 16.27
N LEU A 308 -24.91 -4.89 15.34
CA LEU A 308 -25.71 -6.10 15.62
C LEU A 308 -24.84 -7.28 16.09
N GLN A 309 -23.56 -7.25 15.77
CA GLN A 309 -22.58 -8.29 16.08
C GLN A 309 -21.23 -7.66 16.35
N ASN A 310 -20.43 -8.33 17.17
CA ASN A 310 -19.04 -7.95 17.37
C ASN A 310 -18.18 -8.41 16.19
N ALA A 311 -17.02 -7.79 16.08
CA ALA A 311 -15.96 -8.06 15.14
C ALA A 311 -14.62 -8.06 15.90
N LEU A 312 -13.63 -8.79 15.37
CA LEU A 312 -12.25 -8.70 15.82
C LEU A 312 -11.52 -7.72 14.92
N HIS A 313 -11.08 -6.61 15.48
CA HIS A 313 -10.36 -5.56 14.78
C HIS A 313 -8.87 -5.61 15.12
N PHE A 314 -8.04 -5.40 14.11
CA PHE A 314 -6.59 -5.26 14.22
C PHE A 314 -6.17 -3.91 13.63
N ARG A 315 -5.16 -3.29 14.23
CA ARG A 315 -4.55 -2.07 13.72
C ARG A 315 -3.08 -2.01 14.14
N THR A 316 -2.24 -1.50 13.26
CA THR A 316 -0.87 -1.13 13.58
C THR A 316 -0.43 0.01 12.68
N ASP A 317 0.17 1.02 13.28
CA ASP A 317 0.68 2.20 12.61
C ASP A 317 2.21 2.15 12.68
N TYR A 318 2.90 2.38 11.55
CA TYR A 318 4.36 2.40 11.51
C TYR A 318 4.88 3.26 10.36
N MET A 319 6.14 3.69 10.49
CA MET A 319 6.87 4.33 9.41
C MET A 319 7.63 3.27 8.61
N ASN A 320 7.40 3.21 7.29
CA ASN A 320 8.12 2.30 6.41
C ASN A 320 9.62 2.63 6.45
N PRO A 321 10.51 1.68 6.83
CA PRO A 321 11.93 1.96 7.00
C PRO A 321 12.67 2.23 5.67
N HIS A 322 12.14 1.79 4.54
CA HIS A 322 12.72 2.01 3.20
C HIS A 322 12.24 3.32 2.57
N SER A 323 10.93 3.57 2.54
CA SER A 323 10.37 4.78 1.89
C SER A 323 10.33 5.98 2.82
N GLY A 324 10.20 5.77 4.13
CA GLY A 324 9.90 6.80 5.13
C GLY A 324 8.41 7.20 5.15
N ASP A 325 7.56 6.48 4.42
CA ASP A 325 6.11 6.75 4.38
C ASP A 325 5.46 6.35 5.72
N ASP A 326 4.44 7.10 6.13
CA ASP A 326 3.59 6.78 7.28
C ASP A 326 2.45 5.84 6.84
N ILE A 327 2.40 4.66 7.46
CA ILE A 327 1.54 3.55 7.06
C ILE A 327 0.66 3.11 8.23
N THR A 328 -0.65 3.04 7.98
CA THR A 328 -1.58 2.28 8.81
C THR A 328 -1.88 0.94 8.14
N VAL A 329 -1.76 -0.13 8.90
CA VAL A 329 -2.24 -1.46 8.53
C VAL A 329 -3.42 -1.83 9.42
N TRP A 330 -4.55 -2.21 8.83
CA TRP A 330 -5.78 -2.49 9.57
C TRP A 330 -6.53 -3.70 9.04
N GLY A 331 -7.28 -4.37 9.93
CA GLY A 331 -8.08 -5.54 9.57
C GLY A 331 -9.29 -5.74 10.45
N SER A 332 -10.31 -6.39 9.91
CA SER A 332 -11.54 -6.76 10.62
C SER A 332 -11.97 -8.17 10.23
N ILE A 333 -12.27 -9.02 11.22
CA ILE A 333 -12.88 -10.34 11.05
C ILE A 333 -14.27 -10.32 11.67
N GLU A 334 -15.26 -10.71 10.88
CA GLU A 334 -16.67 -10.73 11.27
C GLU A 334 -17.27 -12.11 10.97
N ALA A 335 -18.37 -12.46 11.64
CA ALA A 335 -19.13 -13.66 11.29
C ALA A 335 -19.72 -13.57 9.87
N LYS A 336 -20.05 -12.35 9.44
CA LYS A 336 -20.38 -11.99 8.07
C LYS A 336 -20.10 -10.51 7.86
N GLN A 337 -19.40 -10.21 6.79
CA GLN A 337 -18.93 -8.87 6.49
C GLN A 337 -19.98 -8.07 5.71
N TYR A 338 -20.19 -6.80 6.11
CA TYR A 338 -21.14 -5.85 5.50
C TYR A 338 -20.52 -4.46 5.27
N GLY A 339 -19.21 -4.34 5.45
CA GLY A 339 -18.45 -3.10 5.33
C GLY A 339 -17.91 -2.84 3.94
N THR A 340 -18.07 -3.79 3.02
CA THR A 340 -17.59 -3.64 1.65
C THR A 340 -18.68 -3.90 0.63
N GLN A 341 -18.63 -3.14 -0.46
CA GLN A 341 -19.57 -3.28 -1.56
C GLN A 341 -18.81 -3.24 -2.89
N PRO A 342 -19.10 -4.16 -3.83
CA PRO A 342 -18.56 -4.03 -5.17
C PRO A 342 -19.07 -2.75 -5.82
N VAL A 343 -18.16 -2.01 -6.45
CA VAL A 343 -18.47 -0.79 -7.18
C VAL A 343 -17.78 -0.82 -8.54
N LYS A 344 -18.42 -0.23 -9.56
CA LYS A 344 -17.79 -0.11 -10.88
C LYS A 344 -16.51 0.70 -10.75
N ALA A 345 -15.41 0.22 -11.34
CA ALA A 345 -14.19 0.99 -11.42
C ALA A 345 -14.44 2.27 -12.22
N ARG A 346 -14.45 3.44 -11.57
CA ARG A 346 -14.75 4.75 -12.22
C ARG A 346 -13.51 5.35 -12.86
N ARG A 347 -13.66 5.92 -14.06
CA ARG A 347 -12.58 6.59 -14.84
C ARG A 347 -12.66 8.12 -14.76
N GLU A 348 -13.84 8.62 -14.41
CA GLU A 348 -14.16 10.05 -14.47
C GLU A 348 -15.08 10.40 -13.30
N PHE A 349 -14.88 11.61 -12.79
CA PHE A 349 -15.74 12.20 -11.78
C PHE A 349 -17.12 12.49 -12.38
N THR A 350 -18.17 12.23 -11.63
CA THR A 350 -19.55 12.37 -12.13
C THR A 350 -19.96 13.84 -12.16
N THR A 351 -19.37 14.67 -11.29
CA THR A 351 -19.65 16.10 -11.19
C THR A 351 -18.36 16.90 -10.99
N ASN A 352 -18.41 18.20 -11.35
CA ASN A 352 -17.30 19.13 -11.06
C ASN A 352 -17.05 19.31 -9.56
N GLU A 353 -18.10 19.24 -8.74
CA GLU A 353 -17.99 19.31 -7.28
C GLU A 353 -17.20 18.11 -6.73
N GLU A 354 -17.45 16.90 -7.23
CA GLU A 354 -16.71 15.68 -6.86
C GLU A 354 -15.22 15.82 -7.22
N PHE A 355 -14.93 16.38 -8.41
CA PHE A 355 -13.56 16.64 -8.85
C PHE A 355 -12.84 17.71 -8.02
N GLN A 356 -13.53 18.79 -7.66
CA GLN A 356 -12.98 19.85 -6.82
C GLN A 356 -12.71 19.37 -5.39
N ASP A 357 -13.63 18.59 -4.80
CA ASP A 357 -13.43 17.98 -3.48
C ASP A 357 -12.22 17.03 -3.49
N TYR A 358 -12.15 16.16 -4.50
CA TYR A 358 -11.01 15.28 -4.71
C TYR A 358 -9.69 16.07 -4.80
N THR A 359 -9.64 17.09 -5.67
CA THR A 359 -8.43 17.89 -5.89
C THR A 359 -7.98 18.58 -4.60
N ARG A 360 -8.91 19.13 -3.82
CA ARG A 360 -8.63 19.77 -2.53
C ARG A 360 -8.07 18.78 -1.50
N LYS A 361 -8.68 17.61 -1.35
CA LYS A 361 -8.23 16.59 -0.39
C LYS A 361 -6.87 16.01 -0.78
N VAL A 362 -6.68 15.70 -2.06
CA VAL A 362 -5.38 15.25 -2.60
C VAL A 362 -4.29 16.28 -2.35
N GLN A 363 -4.59 17.56 -2.53
CA GLN A 363 -3.64 18.62 -2.24
C GLN A 363 -3.25 18.65 -0.75
N ALA A 364 -4.21 18.49 0.16
CA ALA A 364 -3.94 18.41 1.59
C ALA A 364 -3.04 17.21 1.96
N VAL A 365 -3.29 16.03 1.38
CA VAL A 365 -2.44 14.84 1.59
C VAL A 365 -1.02 15.10 1.08
N ARG A 366 -0.87 15.69 -0.10
CA ARG A 366 0.44 16.03 -0.69
C ARG A 366 1.20 17.05 0.14
N GLU A 367 0.51 18.07 0.66
CA GLU A 367 1.12 19.08 1.52
C GLU A 367 1.62 18.47 2.83
N ARG A 368 0.81 17.62 3.48
CA ARG A 368 1.21 16.90 4.68
C ARG A 368 2.39 15.96 4.40
N ALA A 369 2.38 15.23 3.29
CA ALA A 369 3.47 14.35 2.89
C ALA A 369 4.77 15.11 2.55
N ALA A 370 4.65 16.34 2.04
CA ALA A 370 5.75 17.21 1.69
C ALA A 370 6.36 17.94 2.90
N ALA A 371 5.57 18.18 3.96
CA ALA A 371 5.98 18.97 5.12
C ALA A 371 7.32 18.56 5.76
N PRO A 372 7.65 17.26 5.92
CA PRO A 372 8.94 16.85 6.49
C PRO A 372 10.16 17.22 5.65
N TYR A 373 9.95 17.58 4.38
CA TYR A 373 11.01 17.86 3.40
C TYR A 373 11.11 19.34 3.03
N VAL A 374 10.34 20.21 3.69
CA VAL A 374 10.44 21.67 3.52
C VAL A 374 11.83 22.14 3.92
N ASP A 375 12.32 23.17 3.22
CA ASP A 375 13.68 23.72 3.34
C ASP A 375 14.75 22.62 3.20
N PRO A 376 14.75 21.90 2.05
CA PRO A 376 15.62 20.75 1.87
C PRO A 376 17.09 21.18 1.88
N GLN A 377 17.92 20.41 2.60
CA GLN A 377 19.36 20.65 2.71
C GLN A 377 20.19 19.80 1.74
N SER A 378 19.54 18.99 0.91
CA SER A 378 20.20 18.11 -0.06
C SER A 378 19.35 17.89 -1.31
N PRO A 379 19.96 17.55 -2.46
CA PRO A 379 19.23 17.18 -3.67
C PRO A 379 18.25 16.02 -3.44
N GLN A 380 18.58 15.07 -2.57
CA GLN A 380 17.72 13.94 -2.22
C GLN A 380 16.47 14.40 -1.47
N ALA A 381 16.61 15.28 -0.48
CA ALA A 381 15.48 15.86 0.25
C ALA A 381 14.61 16.73 -0.67
N ALA A 382 15.23 17.54 -1.54
CA ALA A 382 14.50 18.35 -2.52
C ALA A 382 13.73 17.49 -3.53
N ALA A 383 14.32 16.38 -4.00
CA ALA A 383 13.62 15.43 -4.85
C ALA A 383 12.43 14.78 -4.12
N LYS A 384 12.58 14.41 -2.84
CA LYS A 384 11.46 13.87 -2.04
C LYS A 384 10.36 14.91 -1.85
N LEU A 385 10.72 16.16 -1.53
CA LEU A 385 9.79 17.29 -1.42
C LEU A 385 8.94 17.45 -2.69
N LEU A 386 9.59 17.53 -3.86
CA LEU A 386 8.90 17.72 -5.13
C LEU A 386 8.01 16.53 -5.50
N ARG A 387 8.50 15.30 -5.29
CA ARG A 387 7.72 14.08 -5.58
C ARG A 387 6.48 14.00 -4.70
N ALA A 388 6.60 14.30 -3.40
CA ALA A 388 5.47 14.36 -2.48
C ALA A 388 4.48 15.47 -2.85
N LYS A 389 4.99 16.69 -3.07
CA LYS A 389 4.18 17.89 -3.36
C LYS A 389 3.40 17.79 -4.67
N TYR A 390 4.00 17.22 -5.71
CA TYR A 390 3.40 17.15 -7.04
C TYR A 390 2.81 15.77 -7.37
N GLY A 391 3.00 14.75 -6.52
CA GLY A 391 2.50 13.40 -6.72
C GLY A 391 3.04 12.74 -7.98
N THR A 392 4.35 12.90 -8.25
CA THR A 392 5.01 12.40 -9.45
C THR A 392 6.38 11.82 -9.10
N ASN A 393 6.85 10.81 -9.84
CA ASN A 393 8.17 10.21 -9.63
C ASN A 393 9.26 10.83 -10.52
N ARG A 394 8.94 11.88 -11.27
CA ARG A 394 9.83 12.44 -12.31
C ARG A 394 10.96 13.34 -11.80
N PHE A 395 11.05 13.55 -10.49
CA PHE A 395 12.08 14.40 -9.90
C PHE A 395 13.18 13.53 -9.26
N TYR A 396 14.33 13.48 -9.92
CA TYR A 396 15.50 12.75 -9.47
C TYR A 396 16.49 13.69 -8.78
N SER A 397 17.21 13.20 -7.78
CA SER A 397 18.22 14.00 -7.07
C SER A 397 19.38 14.41 -7.99
N SER A 398 19.64 13.67 -9.06
CA SER A 398 20.64 14.00 -10.09
C SER A 398 20.31 15.28 -10.86
N ASP A 399 19.03 15.64 -10.92
CA ASP A 399 18.55 16.78 -11.71
C ASP A 399 18.45 18.05 -10.89
N ILE A 400 18.80 17.97 -9.59
CA ILE A 400 18.63 19.06 -8.63
C ILE A 400 19.98 19.65 -8.23
N GLN A 401 20.08 20.96 -8.35
CA GLN A 401 21.22 21.74 -7.88
C GLN A 401 20.78 22.62 -6.71
N MET A 402 21.39 22.40 -5.54
CA MET A 402 21.13 23.23 -4.35
C MET A 402 21.66 24.65 -4.57
N ARG A 403 20.97 25.63 -3.98
CA ARG A 403 21.33 27.06 -4.02
C ARG A 403 21.52 27.59 -2.60
N ASP A 404 22.11 28.78 -2.51
CA ASP A 404 22.43 29.44 -1.25
C ASP A 404 21.25 30.22 -0.62
N GLY A 405 20.04 30.07 -1.16
CA GLY A 405 18.83 30.73 -0.65
C GLY A 405 18.65 32.19 -1.12
N LYS A 406 19.59 32.74 -1.91
CA LYS A 406 19.46 34.11 -2.44
C LYS A 406 18.20 34.25 -3.29
N GLU A 407 17.57 35.42 -3.18
CA GLU A 407 16.33 35.76 -3.91
C GLU A 407 15.17 34.77 -3.64
N GLY A 408 15.24 34.02 -2.53
CA GLY A 408 14.24 33.00 -2.18
C GLY A 408 14.39 31.68 -2.94
N VAL A 409 15.46 31.48 -3.70
CA VAL A 409 15.74 30.25 -4.45
C VAL A 409 16.52 29.28 -3.56
N ALA A 410 15.90 28.16 -3.20
CA ALA A 410 16.54 27.10 -2.42
C ALA A 410 17.26 26.08 -3.30
N PHE A 411 16.69 25.76 -4.47
CA PHE A 411 17.28 24.82 -5.42
C PHE A 411 16.76 25.04 -6.84
N ALA A 412 17.48 24.50 -7.82
CA ALA A 412 17.11 24.53 -9.23
C ALA A 412 16.96 23.10 -9.76
N VAL A 413 15.96 22.87 -10.61
CA VAL A 413 15.63 21.57 -11.20
C VAL A 413 15.81 21.63 -12.71
N ASN A 414 16.62 20.75 -13.31
CA ASN A 414 16.74 20.68 -14.76
C ASN A 414 15.38 20.32 -15.40
N THR A 415 14.99 21.04 -16.45
CA THR A 415 13.76 20.75 -17.20
C THR A 415 13.92 19.50 -18.08
N PRO A 416 12.84 18.82 -18.45
CA PRO A 416 12.86 17.84 -19.53
C PRO A 416 13.47 18.47 -20.79
N GLY A 417 14.57 17.90 -21.29
CA GLY A 417 15.38 18.46 -22.38
C GLY A 417 16.71 19.08 -21.95
N GLY A 418 16.93 19.33 -20.65
CA GLY A 418 18.22 19.76 -20.10
C GLY A 418 18.63 21.22 -20.34
N HIS A 419 17.95 21.93 -21.24
CA HIS A 419 18.35 23.29 -21.65
C HIS A 419 17.94 24.41 -20.68
N ALA A 420 16.98 24.18 -19.78
CA ALA A 420 16.57 25.16 -18.77
C ALA A 420 16.51 24.55 -17.37
N ARG A 421 16.48 25.41 -16.34
CA ARG A 421 16.25 25.01 -14.96
C ARG A 421 15.06 25.76 -14.38
N MET A 422 14.22 25.05 -13.65
CA MET A 422 13.15 25.65 -12.85
C MET A 422 13.71 26.00 -11.48
N LEU A 423 13.55 27.26 -11.07
CA LEU A 423 14.01 27.75 -9.78
C LEU A 423 12.89 27.55 -8.75
N SER A 424 13.21 26.92 -7.63
CA SER A 424 12.26 26.57 -6.59
C SER A 424 12.68 27.15 -5.23
N ASN A 425 11.69 27.60 -4.47
CA ASN A 425 11.91 28.01 -3.08
C ASN A 425 11.97 26.81 -2.12
N GLY A 426 12.21 27.08 -0.83
CA GLY A 426 12.30 26.04 0.20
C GLY A 426 11.03 25.21 0.38
N ASN A 427 9.88 25.75 -0.02
CA ASN A 427 8.60 25.03 -0.06
C ASN A 427 8.41 24.21 -1.34
N GLY A 428 9.39 24.17 -2.25
CA GLY A 428 9.30 23.48 -3.53
C GLY A 428 8.35 24.11 -4.53
N VAL A 429 7.97 25.39 -4.35
CA VAL A 429 7.18 26.16 -5.32
C VAL A 429 8.12 26.73 -6.38
N CYS A 430 7.77 26.53 -7.66
CA CYS A 430 8.47 27.17 -8.77
C CYS A 430 8.28 28.69 -8.72
N ILE A 431 9.37 29.44 -8.54
CA ILE A 431 9.39 30.90 -8.48
C ILE A 431 10.03 31.54 -9.71
N GLY A 432 10.65 30.75 -10.58
CA GLY A 432 11.25 31.25 -11.80
C GLY A 432 11.83 30.17 -12.69
N LYS A 433 12.46 30.59 -13.78
CA LYS A 433 13.25 29.73 -14.66
C LYS A 433 14.55 30.44 -15.02
N GLU A 434 15.59 29.67 -15.27
CA GLU A 434 16.86 30.15 -15.82
C GLU A 434 17.31 29.23 -16.96
N PRO A 435 18.11 29.73 -17.90
CA PRO A 435 18.73 28.89 -18.91
C PRO A 435 19.89 28.07 -18.33
N ALA A 436 19.98 26.81 -18.72
CA ALA A 436 21.06 25.91 -18.36
C ALA A 436 22.23 25.99 -19.35
N ASP A 437 21.93 26.31 -20.62
CA ASP A 437 22.87 26.38 -21.73
C ASP A 437 22.45 27.43 -22.78
N ALA A 438 23.19 27.46 -23.90
CA ALA A 438 22.96 28.37 -25.01
C ALA A 438 21.59 28.19 -25.67
N GLU A 439 21.11 26.95 -25.82
CA GLU A 439 19.81 26.64 -26.41
C GLU A 439 18.67 27.14 -25.51
N GLY A 440 18.77 26.90 -24.20
CA GLY A 440 17.82 27.40 -23.22
C GLY A 440 17.79 28.91 -23.18
N PHE A 441 18.97 29.55 -23.22
CA PHE A 441 19.06 31.00 -23.24
C PHE A 441 18.39 31.57 -24.49
N ALA A 442 18.69 31.04 -25.67
CA ALA A 442 18.08 31.48 -26.92
C ALA A 442 16.56 31.32 -26.88
N SER A 443 16.06 30.17 -26.40
CA SER A 443 14.62 29.91 -26.22
C SER A 443 13.95 30.94 -25.32
N MET A 444 14.51 31.19 -24.13
CA MET A 444 13.96 32.16 -23.18
C MET A 444 14.06 33.60 -23.68
N PHE A 445 15.19 33.99 -24.28
CA PHE A 445 15.41 35.33 -24.82
C PHE A 445 14.48 35.65 -26.00
N ASN A 446 14.13 34.65 -26.80
CA ASN A 446 13.27 34.79 -27.97
C ASN A 446 11.78 34.89 -27.62
N ASN A 447 11.40 34.59 -26.38
CA ASN A 447 10.00 34.63 -25.96
C ASN A 447 9.43 36.06 -26.15
N GLY A 448 8.34 36.18 -26.91
CA GLY A 448 7.73 37.45 -27.26
C GLY A 448 8.48 38.31 -28.30
N LYS A 449 9.58 37.83 -28.88
CA LYS A 449 10.35 38.58 -29.90
C LYS A 449 9.95 38.24 -31.32
N SER A 450 9.94 39.26 -32.18
CA SER A 450 9.75 39.12 -33.62
C SER A 450 10.89 38.34 -34.27
N PRO A 451 10.66 37.61 -35.39
CA PRO A 451 11.67 36.77 -36.04
C PRO A 451 13.01 37.47 -36.31
N ALA A 452 12.97 38.73 -36.75
CA ALA A 452 14.18 39.53 -37.02
C ALA A 452 15.07 39.74 -35.77
N ASN A 453 14.47 39.73 -34.58
CA ASN A 453 15.16 39.98 -33.31
C ASN A 453 15.52 38.69 -32.55
N ARG A 454 15.16 37.51 -33.08
CA ARG A 454 15.50 36.23 -32.47
C ARG A 454 16.97 35.87 -32.64
N ILE A 455 17.51 35.12 -31.70
CA ILE A 455 18.87 34.55 -31.72
C ILE A 455 18.80 33.02 -31.79
N THR A 456 19.83 32.37 -32.29
CA THR A 456 20.02 30.92 -32.19
C THR A 456 21.05 30.60 -31.10
N ALA A 457 21.19 29.32 -30.75
CA ALA A 457 22.20 28.87 -29.79
C ALA A 457 23.63 29.25 -30.22
N ASP A 458 23.92 29.28 -31.52
CA ASP A 458 25.23 29.68 -32.06
C ASP A 458 25.59 31.14 -31.76
N ASN A 459 24.58 31.99 -31.51
CA ASN A 459 24.80 33.37 -31.10
C ASN A 459 25.18 33.49 -29.63
N VAL A 460 25.03 32.42 -28.83
CA VAL A 460 25.12 32.45 -27.37
C VAL A 460 26.32 31.64 -26.90
N LYS A 461 27.09 32.20 -25.97
CA LYS A 461 28.13 31.48 -25.26
C LYS A 461 27.91 31.56 -23.75
N VAL A 462 27.91 30.40 -23.10
CA VAL A 462 27.93 30.29 -21.64
C VAL A 462 29.33 30.65 -21.16
N LEU A 463 29.40 31.52 -20.16
CA LEU A 463 30.64 32.02 -19.58
C LEU A 463 31.02 31.23 -18.33
N SER A 464 32.29 31.31 -17.95
CA SER A 464 32.86 30.60 -16.79
C SER A 464 32.17 30.86 -15.45
N ASP A 465 31.49 32.00 -15.31
CA ASP A 465 30.73 32.37 -14.10
C ASP A 465 29.21 32.12 -14.24
N GLY A 466 28.79 31.43 -15.30
CA GLY A 466 27.40 31.10 -15.58
C GLY A 466 26.59 32.21 -16.26
N ASN A 467 27.18 33.38 -16.53
CA ASN A 467 26.56 34.40 -17.36
C ASN A 467 26.60 34.01 -18.85
N PHE A 468 25.93 34.79 -19.68
CA PHE A 468 25.80 34.53 -21.11
C PHE A 468 26.33 35.71 -21.91
N ARG A 469 27.14 35.40 -22.92
CA ARG A 469 27.50 36.34 -23.98
C ARG A 469 26.62 36.08 -25.19
N VAL A 470 26.05 37.12 -25.77
CA VAL A 470 25.31 37.06 -27.04
C VAL A 470 26.03 37.90 -28.09
N ARG A 471 26.34 37.31 -29.25
CA ARG A 471 26.89 38.01 -30.42
C ARG A 471 25.90 37.94 -31.58
N LYS A 472 25.44 39.10 -32.06
CA LYS A 472 24.57 39.20 -33.24
C LYS A 472 24.86 40.49 -34.00
N ASN A 473 24.98 40.41 -35.32
CA ASN A 473 25.22 41.56 -36.21
C ASN A 473 26.42 42.43 -35.79
N GLY A 474 27.49 41.82 -35.29
CA GLY A 474 28.69 42.52 -34.82
C GLY A 474 28.56 43.19 -33.45
N GLN A 475 27.40 43.11 -32.79
CA GLN A 475 27.20 43.60 -31.42
C GLN A 475 27.35 42.45 -30.42
N GLU A 476 28.03 42.75 -29.31
CA GLU A 476 28.27 41.83 -28.20
C GLU A 476 27.61 42.40 -26.93
N THR A 477 26.74 41.60 -26.32
CA THR A 477 26.03 41.97 -25.09
C THR A 477 26.11 40.82 -24.09
N PHE A 478 26.18 41.16 -22.80
CA PHE A 478 26.30 40.18 -21.71
C PHE A 478 25.02 40.18 -20.88
N TYR A 479 24.59 38.99 -20.48
CA TYR A 479 23.37 38.76 -19.73
C TYR A 479 23.59 37.85 -18.54
N THR A 480 22.86 38.10 -17.47
CA THR A 480 22.71 37.16 -16.34
C THR A 480 21.78 36.01 -16.73
N PRO A 481 21.74 34.91 -15.96
CA PRO A 481 20.74 33.86 -16.14
C PRO A 481 19.29 34.36 -16.05
N SER A 482 19.04 35.46 -15.33
CA SER A 482 17.74 36.16 -15.29
C SER A 482 17.46 37.07 -16.50
N LEU A 483 18.25 36.98 -17.57
CA LEU A 483 18.16 37.78 -18.80
C LEU A 483 18.37 39.30 -18.60
N SER A 484 18.92 39.71 -17.46
CA SER A 484 19.27 41.11 -17.20
C SER A 484 20.62 41.43 -17.82
N THR A 485 20.77 42.62 -18.41
CA THR A 485 22.03 43.04 -19.02
C THR A 485 23.10 43.29 -17.96
N THR A 486 24.34 42.92 -18.27
CA THR A 486 25.51 43.19 -17.43
C THR A 486 26.65 43.77 -18.27
N ARG A 487 27.62 44.44 -17.61
CA ARG A 487 28.70 45.17 -18.30
C ARG A 487 29.77 44.27 -18.93
N GLY A 488 29.75 42.96 -18.66
CA GLY A 488 30.76 42.00 -19.16
C GLY A 488 32.18 42.23 -18.64
N THR A 489 32.41 43.29 -17.86
CA THR A 489 33.71 43.75 -17.38
C THR A 489 33.59 44.23 -15.93
N ARG A 490 34.67 44.08 -15.15
CA ARG A 490 34.77 44.57 -13.76
C ARG A 490 36.14 45.19 -13.52
N SER A 491 36.18 46.31 -12.81
CA SER A 491 37.44 46.90 -12.31
C SER A 491 37.70 46.40 -10.90
N ARG A 492 38.90 45.85 -10.65
CA ARG A 492 39.35 45.44 -9.31
C ARG A 492 40.81 45.86 -9.13
N ASN A 493 41.08 46.65 -8.09
CA ASN A 493 42.42 47.14 -7.76
C ASN A 493 43.16 47.81 -8.96
N GLY A 494 42.45 48.61 -9.76
CA GLY A 494 43.03 49.34 -10.90
C GLY A 494 43.31 48.51 -12.17
N LYS A 495 42.92 47.22 -12.17
CA LYS A 495 42.97 46.31 -13.32
C LYS A 495 41.57 46.02 -13.85
N LEU A 496 41.42 45.98 -15.17
CA LEU A 496 40.16 45.68 -15.84
C LEU A 496 40.11 44.18 -16.14
N TYR A 497 39.04 43.53 -15.71
CA TYR A 497 38.79 42.12 -16.00
C TYR A 497 37.57 42.00 -16.90
N GLY A 498 37.58 41.00 -17.78
CA GLY A 498 36.48 40.68 -18.69
C GLY A 498 36.61 39.26 -19.23
N TYR A 499 35.72 38.87 -20.13
CA TYR A 499 35.71 37.51 -20.69
C TYR A 499 36.54 37.44 -21.97
N ASN A 500 37.39 36.42 -22.08
CA ASN A 500 38.10 36.12 -23.33
C ASN A 500 37.16 35.42 -24.36
N GLU A 501 37.69 35.03 -25.53
CA GLU A 501 36.94 34.27 -26.53
C GLU A 501 36.43 32.92 -26.00
N ALA A 502 37.22 32.26 -25.15
CA ALA A 502 36.88 30.99 -24.51
C ALA A 502 35.74 31.12 -23.50
N GLY A 503 35.47 32.33 -22.99
CA GLY A 503 34.45 32.61 -21.97
C GLY A 503 35.01 32.65 -20.54
N ASP A 504 36.33 32.60 -20.39
CA ASP A 504 37.01 32.68 -19.10
C ASP A 504 37.17 34.13 -18.67
N PHE A 505 36.93 34.39 -17.38
CA PHE A 505 37.12 35.71 -16.81
C PHE A 505 38.61 35.97 -16.53
N VAL A 506 39.22 36.85 -17.32
CA VAL A 506 40.66 37.11 -17.32
C VAL A 506 40.95 38.60 -17.15
N ASN A 507 42.19 38.91 -16.77
CA ASN A 507 42.68 40.29 -16.78
C ASN A 507 42.84 40.73 -18.24
N LEU A 508 42.20 41.85 -18.61
CA LEU A 508 42.30 42.40 -19.95
C LEU A 508 43.58 43.26 -20.05
N PRO A 509 44.35 43.14 -21.15
CA PRO A 509 45.43 44.08 -21.43
C PRO A 509 44.83 45.48 -21.59
N ARG A 510 45.54 46.49 -21.06
CA ARG A 510 45.15 47.90 -21.17
C ARG A 510 45.18 48.39 -22.60
#